data_AF-A0A1A9UUK7-F1
#
_entry.id   AF-A0A1A9UUK7-F1
#
_cell.length_a   1.000
_cell.length_b   1.000
_cell.length_c   1.000
_cell.angle_alpha   90.00
_cell.angle_beta   90.00
_cell.angle_gamma   90.00
#
_symmetry.space_group_name_H-M   'P 1'
#
loop_
_entity.id
_entity.type
_entity.pdbx_description
1 polymer ?
#
loop_
_entity_poly.entity_id
_entity_poly.type
_entity_poly.pdbx_seq_one_letter_code
_entity_poly.pdbx_strand_id
1 'polypeptide(L)'
;MNCNNYQQIQHLAYAGHEIATESISQQQGLQDKGYEEWVGEMIGMREILRHFSNVSVNDVVGMRAPFLKPGRNTQYKVIEDFGYIYDSSITVPPVPVPVWPYTLDYKISHECKSGTCPSKTFPGVWEVPLNTHYVEGFEGGHCPYLDQCVLHNLDENEVFEWLQEDFSRYYEQNKAPYMMPFHTNWFQTKALTNGLHKFLDWVLEL
;
A
#
# COMPACT_ATOMS: atom_id res chain seq x y z
N MET A 1 0.57 -2.39 21.52
CA MET A 1 1.27 -3.68 21.55
C MET A 1 1.19 -4.22 20.14
N ASN A 2 2.32 -4.33 19.43
CA ASN A 2 2.30 -4.77 18.03
C ASN A 2 2.46 -6.30 18.00
N CYS A 3 1.45 -7.00 17.48
CA CYS A 3 1.20 -8.43 17.74
C CYS A 3 1.48 -9.32 16.53
N ASN A 4 2.63 -9.17 15.87
CA ASN A 4 2.99 -10.01 14.74
C ASN A 4 3.45 -11.41 15.18
N ASN A 5 2.96 -12.44 14.48
CA ASN A 5 3.49 -13.79 14.61
C ASN A 5 4.57 -14.02 13.53
N TYR A 6 5.84 -13.90 13.94
CA TYR A 6 6.99 -14.03 13.03
C TYR A 6 7.13 -15.42 12.39
N GLN A 7 6.57 -16.48 12.99
CA GLN A 7 6.51 -17.79 12.34
C GLN A 7 5.60 -17.77 11.11
N GLN A 8 4.47 -17.07 11.17
CA GLN A 8 3.56 -16.93 10.03
C GLN A 8 4.19 -16.09 8.92
N ILE A 9 4.92 -15.02 9.29
CA ILE A 9 5.68 -14.21 8.33
C ILE A 9 6.72 -15.07 7.61
N GLN A 10 7.47 -15.91 8.33
CA GLN A 10 8.42 -16.84 7.73
C GLN A 10 7.74 -17.80 6.74
N HIS A 11 6.56 -18.34 7.08
CA HIS A 11 5.81 -19.21 6.18
C HIS A 11 5.37 -18.49 4.90
N LEU A 12 4.90 -17.24 5.00
CA LEU A 12 4.51 -16.43 3.85
C LEU A 12 5.71 -16.14 2.94
N ALA A 13 6.84 -15.73 3.52
CA ALA A 13 8.08 -15.52 2.78
C ALA A 13 8.55 -16.79 2.07
N TYR A 14 8.52 -17.94 2.75
CA TYR A 14 8.88 -19.23 2.17
C TYR A 14 7.94 -19.65 1.02
N ALA A 15 6.66 -19.28 1.10
CA ALA A 15 5.69 -19.49 0.03
C ALA A 15 5.88 -18.56 -1.18
N GLY A 16 6.84 -17.63 -1.12
CA GLY A 16 7.18 -16.70 -2.22
C GLY A 16 6.42 -15.38 -2.17
N HIS A 17 5.72 -15.07 -1.08
CA HIS A 17 5.12 -13.75 -0.90
C HIS A 17 6.19 -12.73 -0.49
N GLU A 18 6.11 -11.52 -1.05
CA GLU A 18 6.96 -10.41 -0.64
C GLU A 18 6.65 -9.96 0.80
N ILE A 19 7.69 -9.71 1.58
CA ILE A 19 7.59 -9.12 2.91
C ILE A 19 8.20 -7.72 2.86
N ALA A 20 7.41 -6.71 3.22
CA ALA A 20 7.79 -5.30 3.29
C ALA A 20 7.61 -4.76 4.72
N THR A 21 8.08 -3.54 5.00
CA THR A 21 7.96 -2.93 6.35
C THR A 21 6.89 -1.86 6.44
N GLU A 22 6.18 -1.81 7.59
CA GLU A 22 5.22 -0.75 7.94
C GLU A 22 5.47 -0.20 9.36
N SER A 23 6.71 0.21 9.66
CA SER A 23 7.19 0.64 10.99
C SER A 23 7.13 -0.45 12.08
N ILE A 24 7.77 -0.21 13.23
CA ILE A 24 7.71 -1.09 14.41
C ILE A 24 6.51 -0.73 15.29
N SER A 25 6.31 0.56 15.57
CA SER A 25 5.37 1.01 16.59
C SER A 25 4.02 1.44 16.03
N GLN A 26 3.93 1.72 14.72
CA GLN A 26 2.82 2.42 14.09
C GLN A 26 2.46 3.73 14.84
N GLN A 27 3.47 4.44 15.36
CA GLN A 27 3.24 5.68 16.10
C GLN A 27 2.61 6.77 15.23
N GLN A 28 1.63 7.48 15.79
CA GLN A 28 1.10 8.69 15.17
C GLN A 28 2.15 9.79 15.18
N GLY A 29 2.21 10.59 14.11
CA GLY A 29 3.13 11.71 14.01
C GLY A 29 4.51 11.35 13.45
N LEU A 30 4.75 10.09 13.05
CA LEU A 30 6.02 9.68 12.45
C LEU A 30 6.40 10.56 11.24
N GLN A 31 5.40 11.06 10.51
CA GLN A 31 5.60 11.92 9.35
C GLN A 31 6.35 13.24 9.63
N ASP A 32 6.36 13.68 10.88
CA ASP A 32 7.04 14.91 11.31
C ASP A 32 8.25 14.62 12.23
N LYS A 33 8.69 13.35 12.33
CA LYS A 33 9.86 12.93 13.10
C LYS A 33 11.18 13.03 12.31
N GLY A 34 12.29 12.95 13.04
CA GLY A 34 13.63 13.06 12.50
C GLY A 34 14.13 11.77 11.85
N TYR A 35 15.32 11.87 11.26
CA TYR A 35 15.97 10.78 10.53
C TYR A 35 16.17 9.55 11.43
N GLU A 36 16.68 9.73 12.63
CA GLU A 36 16.94 8.63 13.58
C GLU A 36 15.66 7.88 13.96
N GLU A 37 14.52 8.57 14.12
CA GLU A 37 13.24 7.90 14.36
C GLU A 37 12.79 7.07 13.15
N TRP A 38 12.93 7.60 11.93
CA TRP A 38 12.60 6.84 10.72
C TRP A 38 13.50 5.61 10.53
N VAL A 39 14.79 5.72 10.83
CA VAL A 39 15.73 4.58 10.84
C VAL A 39 15.30 3.55 11.88
N GLY A 40 15.03 4.00 13.12
CA GLY A 40 14.58 3.13 14.19
C GLY A 40 13.31 2.35 13.84
N GLU A 41 12.36 3.01 13.18
CA GLU A 41 11.07 2.40 12.80
C GLU A 41 11.17 1.50 11.57
N MET A 42 11.86 1.91 10.50
CA MET A 42 11.86 1.16 9.24
C MET A 42 13.00 0.15 9.16
N ILE A 43 14.21 0.55 9.54
CA ILE A 43 15.38 -0.33 9.50
C ILE A 43 15.39 -1.26 10.70
N GLY A 44 14.94 -0.78 11.86
CA GLY A 44 14.71 -1.65 12.99
C GLY A 44 13.69 -2.77 12.66
N MET A 45 12.64 -2.48 11.88
CA MET A 45 11.69 -3.51 11.45
C MET A 45 12.33 -4.56 10.52
N ARG A 46 13.20 -4.15 9.58
CA ARG A 46 14.01 -5.08 8.76
C ARG A 46 14.86 -6.01 9.62
N GLU A 47 15.53 -5.48 10.64
CA GLU A 47 16.37 -6.27 11.55
C GLU A 47 15.53 -7.24 12.41
N ILE A 48 14.34 -6.82 12.83
CA ILE A 48 13.37 -7.67 13.53
C ILE A 48 12.91 -8.83 12.62
N LEU A 49 12.55 -8.55 11.37
CA LEU A 49 12.18 -9.58 10.39
C LEU A 49 13.31 -10.59 10.16
N ARG A 50 14.55 -10.11 10.04
CA ARG A 50 15.74 -10.97 9.93
C ARG A 50 15.88 -11.89 11.12
N HIS A 51 15.78 -11.35 12.33
CA HIS A 51 16.04 -12.10 13.54
C HIS A 51 14.92 -13.10 13.87
N PHE A 52 13.66 -12.69 13.73
CA PHE A 52 12.52 -13.48 14.21
C PHE A 52 11.81 -14.27 13.12
N SER A 53 11.91 -13.87 11.84
CA SER A 53 11.28 -14.59 10.71
C SER A 53 12.28 -15.21 9.74
N ASN A 54 13.58 -15.05 9.96
CA ASN A 54 14.64 -15.52 9.07
C ASN A 54 14.48 -15.03 7.61
N VAL A 55 13.91 -13.84 7.43
CA VAL A 55 13.80 -13.17 6.12
C VAL A 55 15.04 -12.31 5.91
N SER A 56 15.71 -12.44 4.76
CA SER A 56 16.91 -11.64 4.47
C SER A 56 16.55 -10.16 4.41
N VAL A 57 17.41 -9.31 4.99
CA VAL A 57 17.23 -7.83 4.92
C VAL A 57 17.25 -7.35 3.47
N ASN A 58 18.00 -8.03 2.60
CA ASN A 58 18.09 -7.70 1.18
C ASN A 58 16.82 -8.08 0.40
N ASP A 59 15.99 -8.97 0.94
CA ASP A 59 14.73 -9.37 0.30
C ASP A 59 13.58 -8.44 0.72
N VAL A 60 13.75 -7.69 1.82
CA VAL A 60 12.76 -6.71 2.31
C VAL A 60 13.01 -5.36 1.65
N VAL A 61 12.58 -5.21 0.39
CA VAL A 61 12.95 -4.06 -0.46
C VAL A 61 11.89 -2.95 -0.52
N GLY A 62 10.68 -3.22 -0.04
CA GLY A 62 9.57 -2.27 0.02
C GLY A 62 9.28 -1.73 1.42
N MET A 63 8.76 -0.51 1.49
CA MET A 63 8.18 0.02 2.72
C MET A 63 6.89 0.79 2.49
N ARG A 64 6.11 0.94 3.57
CA ARG A 64 4.93 1.79 3.64
C ARG A 64 4.94 2.55 4.96
N ALA A 65 4.62 3.83 4.91
CA ALA A 65 4.48 4.70 6.07
C ALA A 65 3.14 4.42 6.77
N PRO A 66 3.12 4.37 8.10
CA PRO A 66 1.89 4.13 8.85
C PRO A 66 0.85 5.22 8.54
N PHE A 67 -0.41 4.80 8.46
CA PHE A 67 -1.57 5.67 8.19
C PHE A 67 -1.52 6.41 6.83
N LEU A 68 -0.70 5.95 5.87
CA LEU A 68 -0.49 6.63 4.58
C LEU A 68 -0.09 8.10 4.75
N LYS A 69 0.77 8.36 5.74
CA LYS A 69 1.38 9.67 5.98
C LYS A 69 2.88 9.62 5.70
N PRO A 70 3.30 9.88 4.45
CA PRO A 70 4.71 9.93 4.10
C PRO A 70 5.49 10.93 4.97
N GLY A 71 6.74 10.65 5.31
CA GLY A 71 7.61 11.45 6.18
C GLY A 71 8.39 12.55 5.49
N ARG A 72 7.73 13.30 4.61
CA ARG A 72 8.31 14.45 3.89
C ARG A 72 9.60 14.03 3.20
N ASN A 73 10.70 14.77 3.35
CA ASN A 73 11.99 14.38 2.79
C ASN A 73 12.75 13.37 3.67
N THR A 74 12.40 13.26 4.95
CA THR A 74 13.13 12.45 5.92
C THR A 74 12.99 10.96 5.63
N GLN A 75 11.76 10.51 5.37
CA GLN A 75 11.48 9.12 5.00
C GLN A 75 12.31 8.69 3.79
N TYR A 76 12.28 9.49 2.71
CA TYR A 76 12.93 9.10 1.45
C TYR A 76 14.45 9.21 1.53
N LYS A 77 14.99 10.01 2.45
CA LYS A 77 16.42 9.95 2.74
C LYS A 77 16.81 8.62 3.40
N VAL A 78 15.99 8.10 4.31
CA VAL A 78 16.18 6.76 4.90
C VAL A 78 16.04 5.67 3.84
N ILE A 79 15.08 5.80 2.91
CA ILE A 79 14.94 4.86 1.79
C ILE A 79 16.21 4.80 0.95
N GLU A 80 16.72 5.97 0.54
CA GLU A 80 17.93 6.10 -0.27
C GLU A 80 19.16 5.53 0.47
N ASP A 81 19.38 5.93 1.72
CA ASP A 81 20.60 5.57 2.48
C ASP A 81 20.67 4.08 2.84
N PHE A 82 19.51 3.42 2.99
CA PHE A 82 19.43 2.01 3.37
C PHE A 82 18.95 1.09 2.25
N GLY A 83 18.85 1.60 1.02
CA GLY A 83 18.56 0.78 -0.17
C GLY A 83 17.20 0.11 -0.14
N TYR A 84 16.14 0.78 0.34
CA TYR A 84 14.78 0.41 -0.10
C TYR A 84 14.66 0.71 -1.59
N ILE A 85 14.01 -0.17 -2.34
CA ILE A 85 13.78 0.02 -3.78
C ILE A 85 12.56 0.92 -3.99
N TYR A 86 11.51 0.68 -3.21
CA TYR A 86 10.26 1.40 -3.38
C TYR A 86 9.57 1.77 -2.05
N ASP A 87 8.84 2.88 -2.11
CA ASP A 87 7.81 3.27 -1.16
C ASP A 87 6.43 3.03 -1.76
N SER A 88 5.45 2.72 -0.92
CA SER A 88 4.05 2.66 -1.29
C SER A 88 3.22 3.38 -0.24
N SER A 89 3.45 4.67 -0.07
CA SER A 89 2.81 5.49 0.97
C SER A 89 2.02 6.65 0.40
N ILE A 90 2.33 7.09 -0.83
CA ILE A 90 1.70 8.24 -1.44
C ILE A 90 0.36 7.81 -2.04
N THR A 91 -0.70 8.46 -1.56
CA THR A 91 -2.05 8.30 -2.11
C THR A 91 -2.29 9.30 -3.23
N VAL A 92 -2.82 8.82 -4.36
CA VAL A 92 -3.27 9.63 -5.49
C VAL A 92 -4.77 9.92 -5.30
N PRO A 93 -5.23 11.18 -5.49
CA PRO A 93 -6.66 11.49 -5.43
C PRO A 93 -7.48 10.68 -6.44
N PRO A 94 -8.82 10.59 -6.27
CA PRO A 94 -9.68 9.90 -7.23
C PRO A 94 -9.62 10.58 -8.60
N VAL A 95 -8.90 9.96 -9.53
CA VAL A 95 -8.77 10.41 -10.92
C VAL A 95 -9.24 9.32 -11.89
N PRO A 96 -9.81 9.69 -13.05
CA PRO A 96 -10.29 8.72 -14.03
C PRO A 96 -9.18 7.85 -14.64
N VAL A 97 -7.97 8.39 -14.75
CA VAL A 97 -6.80 7.69 -15.29
C VAL A 97 -5.83 7.41 -14.14
N PRO A 98 -5.67 6.15 -13.70
CA PRO A 98 -4.79 5.82 -12.59
C PRO A 98 -3.32 6.14 -12.89
N VAL A 99 -2.56 6.49 -11.86
CA VAL A 99 -1.14 6.85 -11.99
C VAL A 99 -0.28 5.59 -11.94
N TRP A 100 0.61 5.44 -12.92
CA TRP A 100 1.64 4.39 -12.94
C TRP A 100 2.71 4.63 -11.86
N PRO A 101 3.37 3.58 -11.34
CA PRO A 101 4.57 3.74 -10.54
C PRO A 101 5.59 4.65 -11.23
N TYR A 102 6.25 5.48 -10.44
CA TYR A 102 7.18 6.49 -10.93
C TYR A 102 8.38 6.59 -10.00
N THR A 103 9.51 7.07 -10.50
CA THR A 103 10.67 7.37 -9.66
C THR A 103 10.58 8.79 -9.10
N LEU A 104 11.21 9.00 -7.95
CA LEU A 104 11.37 10.32 -7.33
C LEU A 104 12.60 11.08 -7.88
N ASP A 105 13.04 10.74 -9.09
CA ASP A 105 14.02 11.53 -9.86
C ASP A 105 13.48 12.93 -10.19
N TYR A 106 12.15 13.06 -10.28
CA TYR A 106 11.46 14.30 -10.63
C TYR A 106 10.35 14.62 -9.63
N LYS A 107 9.81 15.84 -9.75
CA LYS A 107 8.68 16.28 -8.94
C LYS A 107 7.46 15.39 -9.20
N ILE A 108 6.80 14.99 -8.13
CA ILE A 108 5.52 14.25 -8.16
C ILE A 108 4.49 15.02 -9.02
N SER A 109 3.87 14.32 -9.97
CA SER A 109 3.00 14.90 -11.01
C SER A 109 1.51 14.96 -10.63
N HIS A 110 1.16 14.57 -9.41
CA HIS A 110 -0.21 14.62 -8.91
C HIS A 110 -0.27 15.30 -7.54
N GLU A 111 -1.49 15.59 -7.08
CA GLU A 111 -1.70 16.18 -5.76
C GLU A 111 -1.25 15.23 -4.64
N CYS A 112 -0.58 15.80 -3.64
CA CYS A 112 -0.25 15.11 -2.41
C CYS A 112 -1.38 15.28 -1.37
N LYS A 113 -2.32 14.34 -1.33
CA LYS A 113 -3.48 14.41 -0.42
C LYS A 113 -3.09 14.45 1.07
N SER A 114 -1.99 13.79 1.45
CA SER A 114 -1.49 13.74 2.83
C SER A 114 -0.82 15.04 3.31
N GLY A 115 -0.40 15.92 2.39
CA GLY A 115 0.36 17.13 2.70
C GLY A 115 1.78 16.88 3.23
N THR A 116 2.24 15.62 3.23
CA THR A 116 3.53 15.21 3.79
C THR A 116 4.41 14.45 2.80
N CYS A 117 4.12 14.55 1.50
CA CYS A 117 4.96 13.99 0.43
C CYS A 117 6.35 14.66 0.36
N PRO A 118 7.34 14.02 -0.28
CA PRO A 118 8.66 14.61 -0.45
C PRO A 118 8.59 15.83 -1.37
N SER A 119 9.44 16.80 -1.10
CA SER A 119 9.60 18.02 -1.91
C SER A 119 10.95 18.10 -2.62
N LYS A 120 11.87 17.19 -2.27
CA LYS A 120 13.18 17.03 -2.91
C LYS A 120 13.17 15.81 -3.84
N THR A 121 14.21 15.73 -4.66
CA THR A 121 14.51 14.59 -5.52
C THR A 121 15.23 13.51 -4.74
N PHE A 122 14.86 12.25 -4.97
CA PHE A 122 15.48 11.04 -4.43
C PHE A 122 15.74 10.06 -5.57
N PRO A 123 16.90 10.18 -6.25
CA PRO A 123 17.10 9.48 -7.50
C PRO A 123 17.04 7.96 -7.37
N GLY A 124 16.38 7.29 -8.32
CA GLY A 124 16.24 5.83 -8.36
C GLY A 124 15.28 5.22 -7.33
N VAL A 125 14.75 6.02 -6.39
CA VAL A 125 13.69 5.57 -5.46
C VAL A 125 12.37 5.51 -6.19
N TRP A 126 11.72 4.35 -6.16
CA TRP A 126 10.39 4.17 -6.75
C TRP A 126 9.28 4.53 -5.76
N GLU A 127 8.23 5.17 -6.25
CA GLU A 127 6.93 5.22 -5.60
C GLU A 127 5.99 4.27 -6.36
N VAL A 128 5.35 3.37 -5.62
CA VAL A 128 4.21 2.58 -6.07
C VAL A 128 2.95 3.20 -5.44
N PRO A 129 2.33 4.18 -6.12
CA PRO A 129 1.31 5.01 -5.51
C PRO A 129 0.02 4.23 -5.26
N LEU A 130 -0.69 4.59 -4.18
CA LEU A 130 -2.03 4.10 -3.92
C LEU A 130 -3.04 4.95 -4.68
N ASN A 131 -3.46 4.46 -5.84
CA ASN A 131 -4.57 5.05 -6.58
C ASN A 131 -5.86 4.86 -5.78
N THR A 132 -6.52 5.97 -5.41
CA THR A 132 -7.74 5.90 -4.61
C THR A 132 -8.82 5.15 -5.37
N HIS A 133 -9.41 4.14 -4.73
CA HIS A 133 -10.54 3.39 -5.27
C HIS A 133 -11.81 4.21 -5.19
N TYR A 134 -12.61 4.15 -6.25
CA TYR A 134 -13.94 4.73 -6.32
C TYR A 134 -14.66 4.20 -7.56
N VAL A 135 -15.99 4.22 -7.50
CA VAL A 135 -16.90 3.89 -8.60
C VAL A 135 -17.86 5.05 -8.78
N GLU A 136 -18.29 5.32 -10.01
CA GLU A 136 -19.18 6.46 -10.28
C GLU A 136 -20.62 6.12 -9.85
N GLY A 137 -20.99 4.84 -9.88
CA GLY A 137 -22.34 4.35 -9.57
C GLY A 137 -22.72 4.26 -8.09
N PHE A 138 -21.77 4.41 -7.16
CA PHE A 138 -22.03 4.25 -5.72
C PHE A 138 -21.62 5.48 -4.92
N GLU A 139 -22.48 5.90 -3.99
CA GLU A 139 -22.23 7.01 -3.03
C GLU A 139 -21.22 6.63 -1.92
N GLY A 140 -20.28 5.71 -2.20
CA GLY A 140 -19.46 5.01 -1.21
C GLY A 140 -18.14 5.70 -0.82
N GLY A 141 -17.85 6.87 -1.38
CA GLY A 141 -16.65 7.65 -1.06
C GLY A 141 -15.35 7.13 -1.70
N HIS A 142 -14.28 7.89 -1.49
CA HIS A 142 -12.97 7.66 -2.09
C HIS A 142 -12.01 7.04 -1.07
N CYS A 143 -11.58 5.80 -1.31
CA CYS A 143 -10.89 4.96 -0.33
C CYS A 143 -9.52 4.48 -0.84
N PRO A 144 -8.41 4.82 -0.17
CA PRO A 144 -7.08 4.29 -0.50
C PRO A 144 -6.93 2.83 -0.07
N TYR A 145 -7.60 2.42 1.00
CA TYR A 145 -7.71 1.04 1.46
C TYR A 145 -9.12 0.51 1.21
N LEU A 146 -9.24 -0.74 0.74
CA LEU A 146 -10.56 -1.29 0.41
C LEU A 146 -11.47 -1.44 1.63
N ASP A 147 -10.92 -1.73 2.81
CA ASP A 147 -11.68 -1.75 4.07
C ASP A 147 -12.21 -0.39 4.54
N GLN A 148 -11.82 0.69 3.86
CA GLN A 148 -12.34 2.04 4.11
C GLN A 148 -13.43 2.46 3.12
N CYS A 149 -13.68 1.65 2.08
CA CYS A 149 -14.75 1.91 1.13
C CYS A 149 -16.11 1.60 1.76
N VAL A 150 -17.11 2.45 1.51
CA VAL A 150 -18.47 2.19 1.99
C VAL A 150 -19.19 1.30 0.98
N LEU A 151 -19.37 0.03 1.35
CA LEU A 151 -20.20 -0.94 0.62
C LEU A 151 -21.50 -1.16 1.41
N HIS A 152 -22.63 -0.70 0.86
CA HIS A 152 -23.84 -0.45 1.65
C HIS A 152 -24.56 -1.72 2.08
N ASN A 153 -24.71 -2.72 1.20
CA ASN A 153 -25.55 -3.88 1.52
C ASN A 153 -24.76 -5.13 1.93
N LEU A 154 -23.42 -5.08 1.92
CA LEU A 154 -22.55 -6.23 2.17
C LEU A 154 -23.04 -7.50 1.47
N ASP A 155 -23.49 -7.37 0.22
CA ASP A 155 -23.88 -8.46 -0.67
C ASP A 155 -22.70 -8.88 -1.54
N GLU A 156 -22.49 -10.17 -1.73
CA GLU A 156 -21.33 -10.68 -2.48
C GLU A 156 -21.36 -10.31 -3.97
N ASN A 157 -22.53 -10.15 -4.58
CA ASN A 157 -22.65 -9.68 -5.96
C ASN A 157 -22.39 -8.18 -6.06
N GLU A 158 -22.86 -7.39 -5.09
CA GLU A 158 -22.57 -5.95 -5.06
C GLU A 158 -21.07 -5.69 -4.89
N VAL A 159 -20.39 -6.45 -4.01
CA VAL A 159 -18.93 -6.39 -3.86
C VAL A 159 -18.23 -6.75 -5.18
N PHE A 160 -18.68 -7.80 -5.85
CA PHE A 160 -18.13 -8.23 -7.14
C PHE A 160 -18.30 -7.15 -8.22
N GLU A 161 -19.52 -6.62 -8.39
CA GLU A 161 -19.84 -5.57 -9.36
C GLU A 161 -19.03 -4.29 -9.08
N TRP A 162 -18.89 -3.93 -7.81
CA TRP A 162 -18.07 -2.79 -7.40
C TRP A 162 -16.60 -2.97 -7.77
N LEU A 163 -16.00 -4.13 -7.47
CA LEU A 163 -14.61 -4.44 -7.82
C LEU A 163 -14.42 -4.48 -9.34
N GLN A 164 -15.40 -5.00 -10.08
CA GLN A 164 -15.39 -5.05 -11.53
C GLN A 164 -15.42 -3.66 -12.15
N GLU A 165 -16.28 -2.76 -11.67
CA GLU A 165 -16.35 -1.37 -12.14
C GLU A 165 -15.04 -0.62 -11.84
N ASP A 166 -14.54 -0.72 -10.61
CA ASP A 166 -13.30 -0.06 -10.21
C ASP A 166 -12.08 -0.61 -10.98
N PHE A 167 -11.99 -1.93 -11.23
CA PHE A 167 -10.96 -2.53 -12.08
C PHE A 167 -11.05 -2.10 -13.54
N SER A 168 -12.26 -1.97 -14.09
CA SER A 168 -12.48 -1.58 -15.48
C SER A 168 -11.88 -0.20 -15.77
N ARG A 169 -11.89 0.72 -14.80
CA ARG A 169 -11.19 2.01 -14.86
C ARG A 169 -9.69 1.85 -15.14
N TYR A 170 -9.03 0.84 -14.60
CA TYR A 170 -7.62 0.55 -14.86
C TYR A 170 -7.46 -0.14 -16.21
N TYR A 171 -8.26 -1.18 -16.44
CA TYR A 171 -8.13 -2.07 -17.60
C TYR A 171 -8.41 -1.40 -18.93
N GLU A 172 -9.43 -0.53 -18.98
CA GLU A 172 -9.89 0.14 -20.21
C GLU A 172 -9.13 1.44 -20.51
N GLN A 173 -8.46 2.02 -19.50
CA GLN A 173 -7.70 3.26 -19.66
C GLN A 173 -6.23 2.96 -20.00
N ASN A 174 -5.33 3.07 -19.03
CA ASN A 174 -3.89 3.00 -19.25
C ASN A 174 -3.22 1.75 -18.68
N LYS A 175 -4.01 0.81 -18.12
CA LYS A 175 -3.54 -0.45 -17.53
C LYS A 175 -2.45 -0.28 -16.46
N ALA A 176 -2.47 0.84 -15.74
CA ALA A 176 -1.66 0.99 -14.53
C ALA A 176 -1.92 -0.18 -13.55
N PRO A 177 -0.93 -0.56 -12.72
CA PRO A 177 -1.09 -1.65 -11.77
C PRO A 177 -2.30 -1.46 -10.86
N TYR A 178 -3.19 -2.46 -10.85
CA TYR A 178 -4.35 -2.48 -9.96
C TYR A 178 -3.95 -3.04 -8.59
N MET A 179 -3.65 -2.15 -7.65
CA MET A 179 -3.33 -2.52 -6.27
C MET A 179 -4.62 -2.63 -5.46
N MET A 180 -4.79 -3.72 -4.71
CA MET A 180 -5.89 -3.91 -3.77
C MET A 180 -5.34 -3.99 -2.34
N PRO A 181 -5.17 -2.85 -1.64
CA PRO A 181 -4.59 -2.84 -0.30
C PRO A 181 -5.69 -3.10 0.74
N PHE A 182 -5.49 -4.15 1.55
CA PHE A 182 -6.43 -4.61 2.57
C PHE A 182 -5.80 -4.62 3.96
N HIS A 183 -6.60 -4.32 4.98
CA HIS A 183 -6.36 -4.82 6.34
C HIS A 183 -7.06 -6.17 6.56
N THR A 184 -6.56 -6.95 7.53
CA THR A 184 -7.10 -8.29 7.86
C THR A 184 -8.60 -8.29 8.22
N ASN A 185 -9.14 -7.15 8.66
CA ASN A 185 -10.56 -7.01 9.00
C ASN A 185 -11.47 -7.25 7.78
N TRP A 186 -11.01 -6.95 6.56
CA TRP A 186 -11.76 -7.21 5.34
C TRP A 186 -12.18 -8.68 5.22
N PHE A 187 -11.27 -9.59 5.57
CA PHE A 187 -11.44 -11.04 5.47
C PHE A 187 -12.27 -11.64 6.61
N GLN A 188 -12.76 -10.84 7.56
CA GLN A 188 -13.66 -11.30 8.61
C GLN A 188 -15.12 -11.37 8.14
N THR A 189 -15.46 -10.64 7.07
CA THR A 189 -16.81 -10.62 6.49
C THR A 189 -16.89 -11.54 5.28
N LYS A 190 -17.72 -12.59 5.38
CA LYS A 190 -17.86 -13.61 4.33
C LYS A 190 -18.30 -13.03 2.99
N ALA A 191 -19.25 -12.10 2.98
CA ALA A 191 -19.73 -11.50 1.73
C ALA A 191 -18.62 -10.75 0.97
N LEU A 192 -17.76 -10.01 1.70
CA LEU A 192 -16.61 -9.32 1.11
C LEU A 192 -15.61 -10.33 0.50
N THR A 193 -15.36 -11.42 1.22
CA THR A 193 -14.44 -12.48 0.77
C THR A 193 -14.99 -13.23 -0.44
N ASN A 194 -16.29 -13.58 -0.43
CA ASN A 194 -16.95 -14.24 -1.55
C ASN A 194 -16.99 -13.36 -2.80
N GLY A 195 -17.31 -12.06 -2.63
CA GLY A 195 -17.29 -11.10 -3.73
C GLY A 195 -15.88 -10.94 -4.34
N LEU A 196 -14.85 -10.89 -3.48
CA LEU A 196 -13.45 -10.91 -3.94
C LEU A 196 -13.11 -12.18 -4.72
N HIS A 197 -13.52 -13.37 -4.26
CA HIS A 197 -13.29 -14.61 -5.00
C HIS A 197 -13.98 -14.59 -6.37
N LYS A 198 -15.23 -14.13 -6.47
CA LYS A 198 -15.92 -13.95 -7.76
C LYS A 198 -15.16 -13.01 -8.68
N PHE A 199 -14.63 -11.91 -8.14
CA PHE A 199 -13.82 -10.96 -8.90
C PHE A 199 -12.53 -11.59 -9.42
N LEU A 200 -11.83 -12.37 -8.57
CA LEU A 200 -10.61 -13.08 -8.96
C LEU A 200 -10.88 -14.16 -10.02
N ASP A 201 -11.97 -14.92 -9.90
CA ASP A 201 -12.35 -15.90 -10.91
C ASP A 201 -12.65 -15.22 -12.25
N TRP A 202 -13.40 -14.11 -12.23
CA TRP A 202 -13.72 -13.33 -13.42
C TRP A 202 -12.49 -12.73 -14.10
N VAL A 203 -11.57 -12.10 -13.35
CA VAL A 203 -10.39 -11.44 -13.94
C VAL A 203 -9.38 -12.44 -14.52
N LEU A 204 -9.36 -13.68 -14.01
CA LEU A 204 -8.51 -14.75 -14.54
C LEU A 204 -9.04 -15.35 -15.86
N GLU A 205 -10.29 -15.07 -16.22
CA GLU A 205 -10.92 -15.49 -17.48
C GLU A 205 -10.86 -14.43 -18.59
N LEU A 206 -10.37 -13.21 -18.30
CA LEU A 206 -10.19 -12.10 -19.26
C LEU A 206 -8.99 -12.29 -20.20
#